data_AF-A0A7L5YTW3-F1
#
_entry.id   AF-A0A7L5YTW3-F1
#
_cell.length_a   1.000
_cell.length_b   1.000
_cell.length_c   1.000
_cell.angle_alpha   90.00
_cell.angle_beta   90.00
_cell.angle_gamma   90.00
#
_symmetry.space_group_name_H-M   'P 1'
#
loop_
_entity.id
_entity.type
_entity.pdbx_description
1 polymer ?
#
loop_
_entity_poly.entity_id
_entity_poly.type
_entity_poly.pdbx_seq_one_letter_code
_entity_poly.pdbx_strand_id
1 'polypeptide(L)' 'MEQNTTQTSETMLDELKIDRQVFLVSTEFDDEERKNYWLSRTPYERLRHVEVLRRINYGDQATGRLQRVLELAE' A
#
# COMPACT_ATOMS: atom_id res chain seq x y z
N MET A 1 25.95 -33.35 11.99
CA MET A 1 25.84 -31.90 12.29
C MET A 1 24.83 -31.18 11.38
N GLU A 2 24.13 -31.89 10.50
CA GLU A 2 23.23 -31.29 9.48
C GLU A 2 21.85 -30.87 10.01
N GLN A 3 21.38 -31.44 11.12
CA GLN A 3 20.04 -31.16 11.65
C GLN A 3 19.89 -29.74 12.21
N ASN A 4 20.99 -29.12 12.65
CA ASN A 4 20.98 -27.78 13.25
C ASN A 4 20.89 -26.66 12.19
N THR A 5 21.42 -26.93 10.99
CA THR A 5 21.41 -25.97 9.87
C THR A 5 20.02 -25.84 9.26
N THR A 6 19.29 -26.96 9.11
CA THR A 6 17.92 -26.96 8.61
C THR A 6 16.97 -26.25 9.58
N GLN A 7 17.09 -26.53 10.88
CA GLN A 7 16.26 -25.89 11.91
C GLN A 7 16.46 -24.36 11.94
N THR A 8 17.71 -23.90 11.80
CA THR A 8 18.04 -22.47 11.76
C THR A 8 17.44 -21.79 10.51
N SER A 9 17.48 -22.46 9.35
CA SER A 9 16.90 -21.93 8.11
C SER A 9 15.37 -21.86 8.15
N GLU A 10 14.70 -22.84 8.76
CA GLU A 10 13.24 -22.82 8.94
C GLU A 10 12.81 -21.71 9.91
N THR A 11 13.54 -21.49 11.00
CA THR A 11 13.27 -20.38 11.93
C THR A 11 13.41 -19.01 11.25
N MET A 12 14.40 -18.83 10.38
CA MET A 12 14.54 -17.59 9.61
C MET A 12 13.43 -17.37 8.58
N LEU A 13 12.86 -18.45 8.02
CA LEU A 13 11.70 -18.34 7.12
C LEU A 13 10.42 -18.00 7.89
N ASP A 14 10.28 -18.44 9.14
CA ASP A 14 9.15 -18.09 10.00
C ASP A 14 9.14 -16.61 10.38
N GLU A 15 10.31 -15.99 10.59
CA GLU A 15 10.43 -14.54 10.84
C GLU A 15 10.03 -13.68 9.62
N LEU A 16 10.06 -14.24 8.41
CA LEU A 16 9.66 -13.55 7.18
C LEU A 16 8.16 -13.68 6.86
N LYS A 17 7.39 -14.37 7.71
CA LYS A 17 5.94 -14.52 7.50
C LYS A 17 5.22 -13.21 7.77
N ILE A 18 4.49 -12.74 6.75
CA ILE A 18 3.57 -11.61 6.89
C ILE A 18 2.33 -12.09 7.62
N ASP A 19 1.97 -11.42 8.72
CA ASP A 19 0.66 -11.61 9.33
C ASP A 19 -0.42 -11.07 8.38
N ARG A 20 -1.32 -11.96 7.96
CA ARG A 20 -2.40 -11.63 7.01
C ARG A 20 -3.72 -11.29 7.72
N GLN A 21 -3.78 -11.42 9.03
CA GLN A 21 -4.97 -11.10 9.82
C GLN A 21 -5.07 -9.61 10.15
N VAL A 22 -3.99 -8.85 9.97
CA VAL A 22 -3.96 -7.40 10.23
C VAL A 22 -4.66 -6.55 9.17
N PHE A 23 -5.07 -7.13 8.05
CA PHE A 23 -5.76 -6.40 6.98
C PHE A 23 -7.09 -7.05 6.60
N LEU A 24 -8.11 -6.20 6.47
CA LEU A 24 -9.44 -6.60 6.01
C LEU A 24 -9.55 -6.33 4.50
N VAL A 25 -9.89 -7.33 3.71
CA VAL A 25 -10.19 -7.17 2.27
C VAL A 25 -11.69 -7.31 2.10
N SER A 26 -12.36 -6.22 1.73
CA SER A 26 -13.78 -6.22 1.42
C SER A 26 -14.00 -6.28 -0.09
N THR A 27 -14.98 -7.07 -0.51
CA THR A 27 -15.42 -7.21 -1.91
C THR A 27 -16.42 -6.12 -2.32
N GLU A 28 -16.89 -5.33 -1.36
CA GLU A 28 -17.89 -4.29 -1.59
C GLU A 28 -17.23 -2.95 -1.87
N PHE A 29 -17.76 -2.25 -2.87
CA PHE A 29 -17.27 -0.92 -3.25
C PHE A 29 -17.78 0.17 -2.31
N ASP A 30 -18.97 -0.01 -1.72
CA ASP A 30 -19.63 0.97 -0.84
C ASP A 30 -19.52 0.57 0.64
N ASP A 31 -18.28 0.34 1.06
CA ASP A 31 -17.94 -0.08 2.41
C ASP A 31 -17.85 1.15 3.34
N GLU A 32 -18.82 1.29 4.25
CA GLU A 32 -18.87 2.41 5.22
C GLU A 32 -17.61 2.48 6.08
N GLU A 33 -17.02 1.35 6.46
CA GLU A 33 -15.80 1.30 7.28
C GLU A 33 -14.61 1.91 6.53
N ARG A 34 -14.49 1.59 5.23
CA ARG A 34 -13.47 2.19 4.35
C ARG A 34 -13.66 3.70 4.23
N LYS A 35 -14.90 4.17 4.07
CA LYS A 35 -15.22 5.60 4.02
C LYS A 35 -14.84 6.29 5.34
N ASN A 36 -15.21 5.71 6.47
CA ASN A 36 -14.89 6.22 7.80
C ASN A 36 -13.39 6.27 8.05
N TYR A 37 -12.64 5.23 7.63
CA TYR A 37 -11.18 5.23 7.67
C TYR A 37 -10.62 6.43 6.92
N TRP A 38 -11.01 6.65 5.65
CA TRP A 38 -10.48 7.76 4.87
C TRP A 38 -10.84 9.14 5.43
N LEU A 39 -12.04 9.29 5.99
CA LEU A 39 -12.48 10.53 6.62
C LEU A 39 -11.75 10.82 7.94
N SER A 40 -11.28 9.80 8.65
CA SER A 40 -10.47 9.95 9.87
C SER A 40 -9.05 10.47 9.60
N ARG A 41 -8.57 10.40 8.34
CA ARG A 41 -7.22 10.83 7.95
C ARG A 41 -7.19 12.29 7.54
N THR A 42 -6.07 12.94 7.87
CA THR A 42 -5.80 14.30 7.40
C THR A 42 -5.75 14.35 5.87
N PRO A 43 -6.02 15.51 5.25
CA PRO A 43 -5.87 15.66 3.81
C PRO A 43 -4.47 15.29 3.30
N TYR A 44 -3.42 15.61 4.08
CA TYR A 44 -2.04 15.29 3.72
C TYR A 44 -1.78 13.77 3.67
N GLU A 45 -2.23 13.03 4.67
CA GLU A 45 -2.09 11.56 4.69
C GLU A 45 -2.83 10.90 3.52
N ARG A 46 -4.03 11.40 3.18
CA ARG A 46 -4.79 10.94 2.02
C ARG A 46 -4.01 11.15 0.73
N LEU A 47 -3.45 12.33 0.52
CA LEU A 47 -2.62 12.62 -0.66
C LEU A 47 -1.39 11.72 -0.74
N ARG A 48 -0.73 11.48 0.40
CA ARG A 48 0.42 10.56 0.47
C ARG A 48 0.03 9.15 0.05
N HIS A 49 -1.10 8.63 0.54
CA HIS A 49 -1.59 7.31 0.15
C HIS A 49 -1.92 7.23 -1.34
N VAL A 50 -2.57 8.25 -1.90
CA VAL A 50 -2.87 8.30 -3.34
C VAL A 50 -1.59 8.29 -4.18
N GLU A 51 -0.54 9.02 -3.78
CA GLU A 51 0.75 8.99 -4.49
C GLU A 51 1.43 7.62 -4.42
N VAL A 52 1.34 6.91 -3.28
CA VAL A 52 1.84 5.53 -3.18
C VAL A 52 1.09 4.62 -4.17
N LEU A 53 -0.24 4.67 -4.19
CA LEU A 53 -1.06 3.90 -5.12
C LEU A 53 -0.76 4.26 -6.58
N ARG A 54 -0.53 5.54 -6.87
CA ARG A 54 -0.15 6.03 -8.19
C ARG A 54 1.17 5.40 -8.64
N ARG A 55 2.20 5.39 -7.78
CA ARG A 55 3.50 4.78 -8.10
C ARG A 55 3.40 3.28 -8.31
N ILE A 56 2.61 2.59 -7.50
CA ILE A 56 2.40 1.13 -7.63
C ILE A 56 1.76 0.80 -8.98
N ASN A 57 0.71 1.54 -9.38
CA ASN A 57 -0.05 1.22 -10.58
C ASN A 57 0.61 1.73 -11.87
N TYR A 58 1.33 2.84 -11.81
CA TYR A 58 1.77 3.56 -13.00
C TYR A 58 3.29 3.82 -13.05
N GLY A 59 4.02 3.50 -11.99
CA GLY A 59 5.47 3.75 -11.89
C GLY A 59 5.84 5.20 -11.55
N ASP A 60 7.14 5.46 -11.58
CA ASP A 60 7.75 6.77 -11.33
C ASP A 60 7.48 7.79 -12.45
N GLN A 61 7.39 7.31 -13.69
CA GLN A 61 7.09 8.12 -14.89
C GLN A 61 5.59 8.31 -15.16
N ALA A 62 4.72 7.99 -14.20
CA ALA A 62 3.28 8.06 -14.35
C ALA A 62 2.72 9.45 -14.73
N THR A 63 3.47 10.53 -14.48
CA THR A 63 3.12 11.92 -14.82
C THR A 63 3.67 12.35 -16.17
N GLY A 64 4.56 11.57 -16.79
CA GLY A 64 5.21 11.94 -18.05
C GLY A 64 4.23 12.09 -19.22
N ARG A 65 3.03 11.49 -19.12
CA ARG A 65 1.98 11.49 -20.16
C ARG A 65 0.66 12.12 -19.72
N LEU A 66 0.56 12.58 -18.47
CA LEU A 66 -0.66 13.24 -17.98
C LEU A 66 -0.61 14.71 -18.37
N GLN A 67 -1.64 15.17 -19.09
CA GLN A 67 -1.82 16.59 -19.38
C GLN A 67 -2.00 17.33 -18.06
N ARG A 68 -1.15 18.35 -17.82
CA ARG A 68 -1.22 19.15 -16.60
C ARG A 68 -2.39 20.13 -16.74
N VAL A 69 -3.56 19.74 -16.25
CA VAL A 69 -4.80 20.56 -16.34
C VAL A 69 -4.84 21.66 -15.26
N LEU A 70 -4.01 21.56 -14.22
CA LEU A 70 -3.82 22.59 -13.20
C LEU A 70 -2.55 23.39 -13.48
N GLU A 71 -2.48 24.03 -14.63
CA GLU A 71 -1.49 25.08 -14.89
C GLU A 71 -2.10 26.41 -14.41
N LEU A 72 -1.37 27.16 -13.59
CA LEU A 72 -1.79 28.51 -13.20
C LEU A 72 -1.80 29.37 -14.46
N ALA A 73 -2.97 29.82 -14.89
CA ALA A 73 -3.07 30.89 -15.87
C ALA A 73 -2.54 32.17 -15.22
N GLU A 74 -1.47 32.73 -15.78
CA GLU A 74 -1.00 34.09 -15.47
C GLU A 74 -1.89 35.14 -16.15
#